data_AF-A0AAE4R6Y6-F1
#
_entry.id   AF-A0AAE4R6Y6-F1
#
_cell.length_a   1.000
_cell.length_b   1.000
_cell.length_c   1.000
_cell.angle_alpha   90.00
_cell.angle_beta   90.00
_cell.angle_gamma   90.00
#
_symmetry.space_group_name_H-M   'P 1'
#
loop_
_entity.id
_entity.type
_entity.pdbx_description
1 polymer ?
#
loop_
_entity_poly.entity_id
_entity_poly.type
_entity_poly.pdbx_seq_one_letter_code
_entity_poly.pdbx_strand_id
1 'polypeptide(L)'
;MSIVSPLGLGTGIIRRTVGALAALTVAAGIAVGAPAVNAAPGPTMPVEFDLSRYQPVDPTTFRSLAYGDNGRSFFTTGRWMCQIGQAYRYVGCQGRPATAPPTATGAAIAGDQQGPWWVNREQTYRFGSTTGFRPPLLGVGKRVTIAGVTCTVPRRDVVACRTGERALIFTPAWHKFFFPSWDTLGPGNNAVAHSANPAPRYLPPGLQYWNQLPANPPAPK
;
A
#
# COMPACT_ATOMS: atom_id res chain seq x y z
N MET A 1 3.79 43.66 42.65
CA MET A 1 2.34 43.50 42.42
C MET A 1 2.00 42.05 42.77
N SER A 2 1.84 41.72 44.05
CA SER A 2 0.56 41.73 44.82
C SER A 2 -0.50 40.86 44.14
N ILE A 3 -0.63 39.59 44.55
CA ILE A 3 -1.65 39.02 45.50
C ILE A 3 -3.04 39.07 44.83
N VAL A 4 -3.78 37.97 44.67
CA VAL A 4 -4.70 37.39 45.67
C VAL A 4 -5.13 35.97 45.23
N SER A 5 -5.00 35.01 46.16
CA SER A 5 -5.85 33.81 46.25
C SER A 5 -7.06 34.10 47.14
N PRO A 6 -8.18 33.38 46.98
CA PRO A 6 -8.97 33.02 48.15
C PRO A 6 -9.24 31.52 48.26
N LEU A 7 -9.00 31.03 49.48
CA LEU A 7 -9.53 29.82 50.08
C LEU A 7 -11.04 29.99 50.42
N GLY A 8 -11.76 28.86 50.41
CA GLY A 8 -13.04 28.67 51.12
C GLY A 8 -13.52 27.22 50.89
N LEU A 9 -13.16 26.25 51.74
CA LEU A 9 -13.87 25.75 52.94
C LEU A 9 -15.37 25.48 52.73
N GLY A 10 -15.80 24.22 52.94
CA GLY A 10 -17.21 23.88 53.08
C GLY A 10 -17.54 22.39 52.99
N THR A 11 -17.31 21.68 54.09
CA THR A 11 -17.72 20.31 54.46
C THR A 11 -19.13 19.86 54.05
N GLY A 12 -19.26 18.59 53.67
CA GLY A 12 -20.55 17.89 53.55
C GLY A 12 -20.39 16.37 53.42
N ILE A 13 -20.00 15.69 54.50
CA ILE A 13 -20.11 14.23 54.63
C ILE A 13 -21.58 13.91 54.93
N ILE A 14 -22.24 13.12 54.06
CA ILE A 14 -23.39 12.30 54.47
C ILE A 14 -23.16 10.88 53.98
N ARG A 15 -22.74 10.02 54.92
CA ARG A 15 -22.96 8.57 54.87
C ARG A 15 -24.45 8.31 55.13
N ARG A 16 -25.09 7.52 54.28
CA ARG A 16 -26.12 6.56 54.73
C ARG A 16 -25.97 5.24 53.99
N THR A 17 -25.65 4.23 54.79
CA THR A 17 -25.64 2.79 54.57
C THR A 17 -27.06 2.20 54.51
N VAL A 18 -27.11 0.89 54.19
CA VAL A 18 -28.24 -0.08 54.26
C VAL A 18 -29.00 -0.21 52.93
N GLY A 19 -29.20 -1.39 52.33
CA GLY A 19 -28.90 -2.76 52.72
C GLY A 19 -29.39 -3.74 51.62
N ALA A 20 -28.81 -4.93 51.65
CA ALA A 20 -28.96 -6.08 50.75
C ALA A 20 -30.38 -6.47 50.31
N LEU A 21 -30.53 -7.07 49.11
CA LEU A 21 -30.81 -8.51 48.93
C LEU A 21 -31.09 -8.87 47.46
N ALA A 22 -30.82 -10.14 47.17
CA ALA A 22 -30.71 -10.79 45.87
C ALA A 22 -31.95 -10.80 44.98
N ALA A 23 -31.71 -10.80 43.67
CA ALA A 23 -32.50 -11.56 42.71
C ALA A 23 -31.56 -12.11 41.63
N LEU A 24 -31.13 -13.36 41.81
CA LEU A 24 -30.56 -14.20 40.76
C LEU A 24 -31.70 -14.56 39.79
N THR A 25 -31.80 -13.87 38.67
CA THR A 25 -32.57 -14.34 37.52
C THR A 25 -31.63 -15.09 36.59
N VAL A 26 -31.62 -16.42 36.73
CA VAL A 26 -31.08 -17.32 35.71
C VAL A 26 -32.02 -17.24 34.51
N ALA A 27 -31.77 -16.30 33.61
CA ALA A 27 -32.33 -16.35 32.28
C ALA A 27 -31.54 -17.42 31.51
N ALA A 28 -32.06 -18.64 31.47
CA ALA A 28 -31.69 -19.65 30.48
C ALA A 28 -32.12 -19.14 29.09
N GLY A 29 -31.32 -18.22 28.55
CA GLY A 29 -31.41 -17.76 27.19
C GLY A 29 -30.92 -18.87 26.29
N ILE A 30 -31.85 -19.43 25.53
CA ILE A 30 -31.66 -20.41 24.47
C ILE A 30 -30.53 -19.87 23.58
N ALA A 31 -29.36 -20.50 23.60
CA ALA A 31 -28.29 -20.22 22.65
C ALA A 31 -28.77 -20.71 21.29
N VAL A 32 -29.50 -19.87 20.58
CA VAL A 32 -29.78 -20.07 19.16
C VAL A 32 -28.44 -20.04 18.47
N GLY A 33 -27.93 -21.21 18.10
CA GLY A 33 -26.70 -21.34 17.33
C GLY A 33 -26.85 -20.49 16.08
N ALA A 34 -26.16 -19.35 16.05
CA ALA A 34 -25.99 -18.61 14.81
C ALA A 34 -25.35 -19.58 13.81
N PRO A 35 -25.84 -19.64 12.56
CA PRO A 35 -25.15 -20.43 11.54
C PRO A 35 -23.72 -19.90 11.50
N ALA A 36 -22.74 -20.82 11.52
CA ALA A 36 -21.37 -20.47 11.25
C ALA A 36 -21.38 -19.76 9.89
N VAL A 37 -21.24 -18.43 9.92
CA VAL A 37 -20.99 -17.67 8.70
C VAL A 37 -19.65 -18.22 8.25
N ASN A 38 -19.65 -19.05 7.21
CA ASN A 38 -18.42 -19.43 6.53
C ASN A 38 -17.71 -18.11 6.23
N ALA A 39 -16.68 -17.79 7.00
CA ALA A 39 -15.83 -16.66 6.71
C ALA A 39 -15.39 -16.86 5.26
N ALA A 40 -15.75 -15.91 4.40
CA ALA A 40 -15.30 -15.92 3.01
C ALA A 40 -13.79 -16.20 3.03
N PRO A 41 -13.27 -17.05 2.12
CA PRO A 41 -11.85 -17.35 2.08
C PRO A 41 -11.07 -16.04 2.24
N GLY A 42 -10.22 -15.98 3.27
CA GLY A 42 -9.37 -14.82 3.52
C GLY A 42 -8.61 -14.44 2.24
N PRO A 43 -8.17 -13.17 2.12
CA PRO A 43 -7.57 -12.67 0.90
C PRO A 43 -6.46 -13.59 0.43
N THR A 44 -6.67 -14.21 -0.72
CA THR A 44 -5.55 -14.79 -1.45
C THR A 44 -4.77 -13.63 -2.07
N MET A 45 -3.45 -13.69 -1.98
CA MET A 45 -2.55 -12.71 -2.60
C MET A 45 -3.00 -12.42 -4.04
N PRO A 46 -3.12 -11.13 -4.46
CA PRO A 46 -3.38 -10.81 -5.86
C PRO A 46 -2.42 -11.58 -6.74
N VAL A 47 -2.90 -12.11 -7.87
CA VAL A 47 -2.09 -12.95 -8.77
C VAL A 47 -0.81 -12.24 -9.21
N GLU A 48 -0.86 -10.92 -9.31
CA GLU A 48 0.27 -10.05 -9.61
C GLU A 48 1.39 -10.12 -8.56
N PHE A 49 1.07 -10.47 -7.32
CA PHE A 49 2.02 -10.59 -6.20
C PHE A 49 2.24 -12.01 -5.72
N ASP A 50 1.55 -13.01 -6.29
CA ASP A 50 1.89 -14.43 -6.10
C ASP A 50 3.21 -14.75 -6.81
N LEU A 51 4.32 -14.51 -6.10
CA LEU A 51 5.67 -14.57 -6.65
C LEU A 51 6.06 -15.97 -7.17
N SER A 52 5.37 -17.02 -6.71
CA SER A 52 5.60 -18.40 -7.12
C SER A 52 5.29 -18.62 -8.62
N ARG A 53 4.43 -17.78 -9.20
CA ARG A 53 4.01 -17.84 -10.60
C ARG A 53 5.01 -17.22 -11.57
N TYR A 54 6.02 -16.52 -11.07
CA TYR A 54 6.93 -15.73 -11.89
C TYR A 54 8.36 -16.22 -11.76
N GLN A 55 8.99 -16.47 -12.91
CA GLN A 55 10.39 -16.88 -12.94
C GLN A 55 11.28 -15.69 -12.51
N PRO A 56 12.10 -15.84 -11.46
CA PRO A 56 13.05 -14.81 -11.08
C PRO A 56 14.12 -14.65 -12.17
N VAL A 57 14.51 -13.40 -12.43
CA VAL A 57 15.64 -13.06 -13.31
C VAL A 57 16.73 -12.36 -12.52
N ASP A 58 17.96 -12.44 -13.03
CA ASP A 58 19.11 -11.79 -12.42
C ASP A 58 18.96 -10.25 -12.44
N PRO A 59 18.96 -9.58 -11.27
CA PRO A 59 18.83 -8.13 -11.19
C PRO A 59 20.00 -7.34 -11.77
N THR A 60 21.20 -7.93 -11.93
CA THR A 60 22.43 -7.20 -12.31
C THR A 60 22.29 -6.49 -13.65
N THR A 61 21.62 -7.13 -14.62
CA THR A 61 21.41 -6.60 -15.98
C THR A 61 20.59 -5.31 -16.02
N PHE A 62 19.76 -5.07 -15.02
CA PHE A 62 18.90 -3.90 -14.93
C PHE A 62 19.58 -2.71 -14.24
N ARG A 63 20.73 -2.92 -13.60
CA ARG A 63 21.44 -1.87 -12.86
C ARG A 63 22.23 -0.99 -13.82
N SER A 64 21.99 0.33 -13.75
CA SER A 64 22.88 1.28 -14.40
C SER A 64 24.14 1.47 -13.55
N LEU A 65 25.30 1.39 -14.19
CA LEU A 65 26.61 1.66 -13.56
C LEU A 65 27.03 3.12 -13.72
N ALA A 66 26.26 3.92 -14.48
CA ALA A 66 26.58 5.31 -14.70
C ALA A 66 26.34 6.14 -13.43
N TYR A 67 27.32 7.00 -13.09
CA TYR A 67 27.24 7.85 -11.91
C TYR A 67 25.97 8.72 -11.89
N GLY A 68 25.57 9.28 -13.05
CA GLY A 68 24.38 10.11 -13.18
C GLY A 68 23.05 9.40 -12.89
N ASP A 69 23.00 8.07 -12.97
CA ASP A 69 21.83 7.30 -12.58
C ASP A 69 21.82 6.92 -11.08
N ASN A 70 22.92 7.19 -10.38
CA ASN A 70 23.10 7.05 -8.93
C ASN A 70 22.72 5.65 -8.40
N GLY A 71 23.16 4.61 -9.09
CA GLY A 71 22.91 3.22 -8.70
C GLY A 71 21.47 2.74 -8.88
N ARG A 72 20.61 3.52 -9.56
CA ARG A 72 19.28 3.08 -9.94
C ARG A 72 19.33 1.92 -10.93
N SER A 73 18.31 1.08 -10.84
CA SER A 73 18.04 0.05 -11.83
C SER A 73 16.81 0.43 -12.65
N PHE A 74 16.78 0.04 -13.91
CA PHE A 74 15.70 0.37 -14.82
C PHE A 74 15.30 -0.86 -15.63
N PHE A 75 14.01 -0.99 -15.93
CA PHE A 75 13.52 -1.95 -16.90
C PHE A 75 12.35 -1.38 -17.69
N THR A 76 12.11 -1.92 -18.86
CA THR A 76 10.86 -1.71 -19.61
C THR A 76 10.01 -2.96 -19.57
N THR A 77 8.69 -2.82 -19.70
CA THR A 77 7.78 -3.93 -19.95
C THR A 77 6.49 -3.46 -20.61
N GLY A 78 6.20 -3.99 -21.80
CA GLY A 78 5.14 -3.43 -22.64
C GLY A 78 5.31 -1.93 -22.82
N ARG A 79 4.28 -1.15 -22.48
CA ARG A 79 4.29 0.32 -22.50
C ARG A 79 4.87 1.00 -21.24
N TRP A 80 5.32 0.25 -20.24
CA TRP A 80 5.78 0.79 -18.96
C TRP A 80 7.30 0.83 -18.90
N MET A 81 7.83 1.87 -18.27
CA MET A 81 9.23 1.93 -17.87
C MET A 81 9.25 2.08 -16.36
N CYS A 82 10.00 1.23 -15.67
CA CYS A 82 10.11 1.27 -14.21
C CYS A 82 11.55 1.49 -13.79
N GLN A 83 11.71 2.25 -12.71
CA GLN A 83 12.99 2.51 -12.05
C GLN A 83 12.90 2.10 -10.59
N ILE A 84 13.98 1.52 -10.08
CA ILE A 84 14.12 1.05 -8.70
C ILE A 84 15.38 1.68 -8.10
N GLY A 85 15.30 2.09 -6.84
CA GLY A 85 16.36 2.80 -6.13
C GLY A 85 16.28 4.32 -6.27
N GLN A 86 17.31 5.08 -5.91
CA GLN A 86 18.63 4.69 -5.41
C GLN A 86 18.64 4.11 -3.98
N ALA A 87 17.59 4.37 -3.21
CA ALA A 87 17.44 3.92 -1.82
C ALA A 87 16.55 2.67 -1.71
N TYR A 88 16.61 2.00 -0.55
CA TYR A 88 15.87 0.78 -0.28
C TYR A 88 14.35 1.01 -0.37
N ARG A 89 13.64 0.16 -1.11
CA ARG A 89 12.18 0.18 -1.35
C ARG A 89 11.65 1.39 -2.12
N TYR A 90 12.51 2.07 -2.88
CA TYR A 90 12.07 3.11 -3.82
C TYR A 90 11.77 2.50 -5.18
N VAL A 91 10.59 2.78 -5.73
CA VAL A 91 10.21 2.37 -7.08
C VAL A 91 9.33 3.42 -7.72
N GLY A 92 9.50 3.62 -9.02
CA GLY A 92 8.56 4.40 -9.82
C GLY A 92 8.37 3.78 -11.18
N CYS A 93 7.13 3.74 -11.66
CA CYS A 93 6.81 3.31 -13.02
C CYS A 93 6.18 4.45 -13.79
N GLN A 94 6.76 4.76 -14.95
CA GLN A 94 6.26 5.71 -15.92
C GLN A 94 5.14 5.08 -16.74
N GLY A 95 4.12 5.88 -17.00
CA GLY A 95 2.99 5.58 -17.86
C GLY A 95 1.67 5.98 -17.22
N ARG A 96 0.62 5.99 -18.03
CA ARG A 96 -0.71 6.48 -17.62
C ARG A 96 -1.79 5.45 -17.95
N PRO A 97 -2.24 4.65 -16.97
CA PRO A 97 -3.47 3.87 -17.07
C PRO A 97 -4.68 4.77 -17.37
N ALA A 98 -5.74 4.26 -18.00
CA ALA A 98 -6.91 5.08 -18.35
C ALA A 98 -7.63 5.69 -17.14
N THR A 99 -7.47 5.09 -15.95
CA THR A 99 -8.02 5.58 -14.68
C THR A 99 -7.09 6.55 -13.94
N ALA A 100 -5.91 6.84 -14.46
CA ALA A 100 -4.99 7.80 -13.85
C ALA A 100 -5.46 9.25 -14.10
N PRO A 101 -5.13 10.19 -13.22
CA PRO A 101 -5.36 11.61 -13.46
C PRO A 101 -4.76 12.07 -14.80
N PRO A 102 -5.36 13.07 -15.48
CA PRO A 102 -4.89 13.53 -16.79
C PRO A 102 -3.44 14.04 -16.80
N THR A 103 -2.97 14.59 -15.67
CA THR A 103 -1.63 15.17 -15.49
C THR A 103 -0.57 14.16 -15.05
N ALA A 104 -0.97 12.92 -14.73
CA ALA A 104 -0.06 11.88 -14.26
C ALA A 104 0.88 11.41 -15.37
N THR A 105 2.17 11.35 -15.07
CA THR A 105 3.22 10.82 -15.96
C THR A 105 3.68 9.43 -15.55
N GLY A 106 3.39 9.03 -14.31
CA GLY A 106 3.69 7.73 -13.73
C GLY A 106 3.28 7.71 -12.26
N ALA A 107 3.62 6.66 -11.53
CA ALA A 107 3.46 6.63 -10.08
C ALA A 107 4.75 6.18 -9.40
N ALA A 108 4.93 6.60 -8.15
CA ALA A 108 6.10 6.25 -7.35
C ALA A 108 5.74 5.90 -5.91
N ILE A 109 6.59 5.06 -5.33
CA ILE A 109 6.65 4.69 -3.92
C ILE A 109 8.02 5.17 -3.42
N ALA A 110 8.01 5.98 -2.36
CA ALA A 110 9.22 6.52 -1.74
C ALA A 110 9.50 5.76 -0.45
N GLY A 111 10.13 4.61 -0.61
CA GLY A 111 10.27 3.64 0.47
C GLY A 111 8.90 3.15 0.98
N ASP A 112 8.87 2.42 2.09
CA ASP A 112 7.60 2.10 2.74
C ASP A 112 7.03 3.29 3.53
N GLN A 113 7.75 4.42 3.56
CA GLN A 113 7.31 5.62 4.24
C GLN A 113 6.20 6.34 3.49
N GLN A 114 6.20 6.34 2.15
CA GLN A 114 5.21 7.11 1.40
C GLN A 114 4.84 6.56 0.00
N GLY A 115 3.70 7.03 -0.53
CA GLY A 115 3.12 6.58 -1.80
C GLY A 115 2.27 5.31 -1.65
N PRO A 116 1.85 4.62 -2.72
CA PRO A 116 2.04 5.01 -4.10
C PRO A 116 1.27 6.29 -4.42
N TRP A 117 1.90 7.24 -5.10
CA TRP A 117 1.24 8.44 -5.60
C TRP A 117 1.48 8.64 -7.09
N TRP A 118 0.59 9.41 -7.71
CA TRP A 118 0.82 9.93 -9.04
C TRP A 118 1.96 10.96 -9.03
N VAL A 119 2.91 10.75 -9.93
CA VAL A 119 3.89 11.75 -10.32
C VAL A 119 3.27 12.59 -11.42
N ASN A 120 3.27 13.92 -11.23
CA ASN A 120 2.71 14.86 -12.18
C ASN A 120 3.80 15.48 -13.05
N ARG A 121 3.44 15.98 -14.23
CA ARG A 121 4.38 16.60 -15.17
C ARG A 121 5.16 17.80 -14.60
N GLU A 122 4.57 18.51 -13.64
CA GLU A 122 5.14 19.71 -13.02
C GLU A 122 6.17 19.39 -11.93
N GLN A 123 6.26 18.13 -11.50
CA GLN A 123 7.23 17.70 -10.50
C GLN A 123 8.61 17.48 -11.12
N THR A 124 9.66 17.67 -10.33
CA THR A 124 11.06 17.43 -10.74
C THR A 124 11.42 15.95 -10.83
N TYR A 125 10.48 15.05 -10.53
CA TYR A 125 10.70 13.61 -10.60
C TYR A 125 10.86 13.17 -12.05
N ARG A 126 12.03 12.60 -12.36
CA ARG A 126 12.34 12.06 -13.68
C ARG A 126 12.29 10.54 -13.65
N PHE A 127 11.53 9.97 -14.58
CA PHE A 127 11.58 8.55 -14.87
C PHE A 127 12.69 8.26 -15.88
N GLY A 128 13.39 7.16 -15.67
CA GLY A 128 14.33 6.59 -16.63
C GLY A 128 15.75 7.10 -16.45
N SER A 129 16.66 6.47 -17.19
CA SER A 129 18.06 6.86 -17.15
C SER A 129 18.25 8.27 -17.69
N THR A 130 19.15 9.00 -17.03
CA THR A 130 19.58 10.33 -17.48
C THR A 130 20.87 10.28 -18.29
N THR A 131 21.53 9.13 -18.32
CA THR A 131 22.86 8.91 -18.88
C THR A 131 22.85 8.05 -20.15
N GLY A 132 21.67 7.80 -20.73
CA GLY A 132 21.53 6.99 -21.94
C GLY A 132 21.56 5.47 -21.71
N PHE A 133 21.51 4.99 -20.47
CA PHE A 133 21.33 3.57 -20.18
C PHE A 133 20.00 3.10 -20.79
N ARG A 134 20.06 2.05 -21.61
CA ARG A 134 18.88 1.48 -22.27
C ARG A 134 18.30 0.40 -21.35
N PRO A 135 17.14 0.64 -20.72
CA PRO A 135 16.59 -0.31 -19.75
C PRO A 135 16.23 -1.64 -20.44
N PRO A 136 16.73 -2.78 -19.95
CA PRO A 136 16.36 -4.08 -20.50
C PRO A 136 14.86 -4.36 -20.36
N LEU A 137 14.35 -5.25 -21.20
CA LEU A 137 12.97 -5.74 -21.12
C LEU A 137 12.84 -6.75 -19.97
N LEU A 138 11.94 -6.49 -19.02
CA LEU A 138 11.42 -7.52 -18.12
C LEU A 138 10.27 -8.24 -18.83
N GLY A 139 10.53 -9.48 -19.24
CA GLY A 139 9.57 -10.27 -20.02
C GLY A 139 8.33 -10.70 -19.23
N VAL A 140 7.27 -11.06 -19.95
CA VAL A 140 6.05 -11.65 -19.36
C VAL A 140 6.38 -12.95 -18.63
N GLY A 141 5.70 -13.18 -17.51
CA GLY A 141 5.92 -14.33 -16.64
C GLY A 141 7.21 -14.23 -15.80
N LYS A 142 7.91 -13.08 -15.83
CA LYS A 142 9.14 -12.86 -15.07
C LYS A 142 8.89 -11.98 -13.85
N ARG A 143 9.80 -12.10 -12.88
CA ARG A 143 9.94 -11.17 -11.76
C ARG A 143 11.40 -10.77 -11.56
N VAL A 144 11.61 -9.56 -11.08
CA VAL A 144 12.92 -9.07 -10.65
C VAL A 144 12.80 -8.48 -9.25
N THR A 145 13.79 -8.77 -8.39
CA THR A 145 13.86 -8.21 -7.03
C THR A 145 15.14 -7.39 -6.90
N ILE A 146 14.99 -6.09 -6.66
CA ILE A 146 16.09 -5.12 -6.55
C ILE A 146 15.81 -4.22 -5.35
N ALA A 147 16.80 -4.05 -4.46
CA ALA A 147 16.73 -3.11 -3.33
C ALA A 147 15.41 -3.19 -2.51
N GLY A 148 14.91 -4.40 -2.22
CA GLY A 148 13.67 -4.61 -1.47
C GLY A 148 12.36 -4.37 -2.24
N VAL A 149 12.44 -4.05 -3.52
CA VAL A 149 11.31 -3.98 -4.45
C VAL A 149 11.26 -5.26 -5.27
N THR A 150 10.09 -5.87 -5.39
CA THR A 150 9.86 -6.95 -6.36
C THR A 150 8.84 -6.49 -7.40
N CYS A 151 9.24 -6.51 -8.67
CA CYS A 151 8.34 -6.24 -9.78
C CYS A 151 8.07 -7.52 -10.57
N THR A 152 6.83 -7.71 -10.99
CA THR A 152 6.35 -8.84 -11.79
C THR A 152 5.73 -8.32 -13.09
N VAL A 153 5.72 -9.18 -14.11
CA VAL A 153 5.06 -8.91 -15.40
C VAL A 153 4.06 -10.03 -15.67
N PRO A 154 2.82 -9.91 -15.16
CA PRO A 154 1.82 -10.97 -15.27
C PRO A 154 1.42 -11.33 -16.69
N ARG A 155 1.29 -10.30 -17.54
CA ARG A 155 0.89 -10.43 -18.94
C ARG A 155 1.35 -9.19 -19.70
N ARG A 156 1.15 -9.19 -21.01
CA ARG A 156 1.45 -8.04 -21.86
C ARG A 156 0.82 -6.75 -21.29
N ASP A 157 1.61 -5.70 -21.23
CA ASP A 157 1.23 -4.37 -20.74
C ASP A 157 0.70 -4.35 -19.29
N VAL A 158 1.09 -5.33 -18.47
CA VAL A 158 0.84 -5.30 -17.02
C VAL A 158 2.15 -5.34 -16.27
N VAL A 159 2.35 -4.38 -15.38
CA VAL A 159 3.45 -4.37 -14.42
C VAL A 159 2.91 -4.20 -13.03
N ALA A 160 3.42 -4.98 -12.09
CA ALA A 160 3.10 -4.82 -10.69
C ALA A 160 4.39 -4.79 -9.88
N CYS A 161 4.54 -3.80 -9.01
CA CYS A 161 5.72 -3.65 -8.16
C CYS A 161 5.27 -3.55 -6.72
N ARG A 162 5.87 -4.36 -5.85
CA ARG A 162 5.65 -4.34 -4.40
C ARG A 162 6.93 -4.08 -3.64
N THR A 163 6.78 -3.45 -2.49
CA THR A 163 7.79 -3.28 -1.44
C THR A 163 7.41 -4.18 -0.26
N GLY A 164 7.81 -3.80 0.96
CA GLY A 164 7.38 -4.49 2.18
C GLY A 164 5.89 -4.27 2.44
N GLU A 165 5.44 -3.01 2.38
CA GLU A 165 4.11 -2.60 2.85
C GLU A 165 3.24 -1.95 1.77
N ARG A 166 3.84 -1.58 0.63
CA ARG A 166 3.18 -0.83 -0.45
C ARG A 166 3.30 -1.57 -1.76
N ALA A 167 2.36 -1.32 -2.66
CA ALA A 167 2.47 -1.82 -4.02
C ALA A 167 1.67 -1.01 -5.03
N LEU A 168 2.06 -1.12 -6.29
CA LEU A 168 1.32 -0.60 -7.43
C LEU A 168 1.12 -1.70 -8.48
N ILE A 169 0.00 -1.62 -9.19
CA ILE A 169 -0.30 -2.39 -10.39
C ILE A 169 -0.73 -1.41 -11.46
N PHE A 170 -0.09 -1.48 -12.62
CA PHE A 170 -0.47 -0.75 -13.82
C PHE A 170 -0.91 -1.70 -14.91
N THR A 171 -2.06 -1.37 -15.49
CA THR A 171 -2.56 -1.95 -16.74
C THR A 171 -2.97 -0.80 -17.68
N PRO A 172 -3.25 -1.05 -18.96
CA PRO A 172 -3.71 0.02 -19.84
C PRO A 172 -5.06 0.61 -19.40
N ALA A 173 -5.94 -0.22 -18.82
CA ALA A 173 -7.30 0.17 -18.44
C ALA A 173 -7.37 0.75 -17.02
N TRP A 174 -6.69 0.13 -16.06
CA TRP A 174 -6.82 0.46 -14.65
C TRP A 174 -5.47 0.45 -13.91
N HIS A 175 -5.44 1.16 -12.79
CA HIS A 175 -4.36 1.09 -11.81
C HIS A 175 -4.89 0.56 -10.48
N LYS A 176 -4.00 0.00 -9.66
CA LYS A 176 -4.29 -0.33 -8.27
C LYS A 176 -3.10 0.00 -7.40
N PHE A 177 -3.35 0.69 -6.30
CA PHE A 177 -2.40 0.99 -5.24
C PHE A 177 -2.76 0.21 -3.99
N PHE A 178 -1.74 -0.29 -3.32
CA PHE A 178 -1.81 -0.94 -2.02
C PHE A 178 -0.96 -0.16 -1.03
N PHE A 179 -1.51 0.06 0.14
CA PHE A 179 -0.93 0.86 1.21
C PHE A 179 -1.46 0.36 2.57
N PRO A 180 -0.75 0.66 3.68
CA PRO A 180 -1.18 0.24 5.01
C PRO A 180 -2.56 0.78 5.40
N SER A 181 -3.26 0.08 6.30
CA SER A 181 -4.59 0.49 6.78
C SER A 181 -4.61 1.82 7.51
N TRP A 182 -3.51 2.13 8.21
CA TRP A 182 -3.30 3.38 8.94
C TRP A 182 -2.96 4.55 8.02
N ASP A 183 -2.66 4.27 6.75
CA ASP A 183 -2.34 5.25 5.75
C ASP A 183 -3.62 5.74 5.07
N THR A 184 -4.27 6.70 5.74
CA THR A 184 -5.52 7.32 5.28
C THR A 184 -5.24 8.68 4.69
N LEU A 185 -5.91 9.02 3.58
CA LEU A 185 -5.94 10.37 3.01
C LEU A 185 -6.46 11.38 4.05
N GLY A 186 -5.57 12.11 4.72
CA GLY A 186 -5.91 13.06 5.79
C GLY A 186 -5.27 14.44 5.61
N PRO A 187 -5.87 15.52 6.17
CA PRO A 187 -5.27 16.84 6.21
C PRO A 187 -4.21 16.89 7.32
N GLY A 188 -2.92 16.84 6.97
CA GLY A 188 -1.83 17.00 7.94
C GLY A 188 -0.49 16.49 7.46
N ASN A 189 0.59 17.07 7.99
CA ASN A 189 1.99 16.86 7.64
C ASN A 189 2.61 15.53 8.11
N ASN A 190 1.86 14.68 8.84
CA ASN A 190 2.31 13.36 9.29
C ASN A 190 1.41 12.20 8.83
N ALA A 191 0.31 12.47 8.12
CA ALA A 191 -0.45 11.45 7.42
C ALA A 191 0.29 11.19 6.11
N VAL A 192 0.88 10.01 6.00
CA VAL A 192 1.51 9.56 4.77
C VAL A 192 0.51 9.75 3.62
N ALA A 193 0.95 10.31 2.50
CA ALA A 193 0.07 10.59 1.37
C ALA A 193 0.24 9.48 0.34
N HIS A 194 -0.80 8.69 0.09
CA HIS A 194 -0.93 7.89 -1.12
C HIS A 194 -1.91 8.58 -2.09
N SER A 195 -1.96 8.15 -3.35
CA SER A 195 -3.04 8.56 -4.26
C SER A 195 -4.24 7.63 -4.14
N ALA A 196 -5.44 8.16 -4.39
CA ALA A 196 -6.66 7.37 -4.37
C ALA A 196 -6.65 6.29 -5.48
N ASN A 197 -7.23 5.13 -5.16
CA ASN A 197 -7.58 4.11 -6.14
C ASN A 197 -8.76 4.56 -7.00
N PRO A 198 -8.93 3.99 -8.22
CA PRO A 198 -10.10 4.30 -9.02
C PRO A 198 -11.35 3.69 -8.41
N ALA A 199 -12.53 4.17 -8.85
CA ALA A 199 -13.80 3.60 -8.40
C ALA A 199 -13.85 2.08 -8.65
N PRO A 200 -14.43 1.27 -7.74
CA PRO A 200 -14.42 -0.19 -7.82
C PRO A 200 -14.86 -0.77 -9.16
N ARG A 201 -15.81 -0.12 -9.85
CA ARG A 201 -16.30 -0.53 -11.19
C ARG A 201 -15.21 -0.64 -12.27
N TYR A 202 -14.06 0.01 -12.09
CA TYR A 202 -12.93 -0.06 -13.02
C TYR A 202 -11.93 -1.17 -12.68
N LEU A 203 -12.11 -1.86 -11.55
CA LEU A 203 -11.21 -2.88 -11.04
C LEU A 203 -11.79 -4.29 -11.24
N PRO A 204 -10.94 -5.31 -11.48
CA PRO A 204 -11.35 -6.70 -11.43
C PRO A 204 -12.02 -7.02 -10.07
N PRO A 205 -13.02 -7.93 -10.02
CA PRO A 205 -13.77 -8.22 -8.79
C PRO A 205 -12.88 -8.48 -7.56
N GLY A 206 -11.81 -9.27 -7.73
CA GLY A 206 -10.87 -9.58 -6.66
C GLY A 206 -10.05 -8.41 -6.13
N LEU A 207 -10.11 -7.22 -6.75
CA LEU A 207 -9.36 -6.02 -6.36
C LEU A 207 -10.25 -4.85 -5.94
N GLN A 208 -11.58 -4.99 -6.03
CA GLN A 208 -12.54 -3.90 -5.81
C GLN A 208 -12.54 -3.36 -4.38
N TYR A 209 -12.32 -4.23 -3.39
CA TYR A 209 -12.44 -3.91 -1.97
C TYR A 209 -11.12 -4.04 -1.19
N TRP A 210 -10.03 -4.32 -1.91
CA TRP A 210 -8.73 -4.67 -1.32
C TRP A 210 -7.72 -3.56 -1.52
N ASN A 211 -7.31 -2.85 -0.47
CA ASN A 211 -6.26 -1.83 -0.56
C ASN A 211 -4.98 -2.19 0.22
N GLN A 212 -4.97 -3.32 0.91
CA GLN A 212 -3.83 -3.78 1.70
C GLN A 212 -3.17 -4.97 1.02
N LEU A 213 -1.85 -5.02 1.04
CA LEU A 213 -1.14 -6.26 0.73
C LEU A 213 -1.49 -7.29 1.81
N PRO A 214 -1.79 -8.55 1.45
CA PRO A 214 -1.94 -9.59 2.46
C PRO A 214 -0.65 -9.70 3.28
N ALA A 215 -0.81 -9.92 4.58
CA ALA A 215 0.30 -10.16 5.48
C ALA A 215 1.21 -11.26 4.89
N ASN A 216 2.53 -11.11 5.05
CA ASN A 216 3.50 -12.14 4.70
C ASN A 216 4.35 -12.50 5.92
N PRO A 217 4.24 -13.72 6.48
CA PRO A 217 3.33 -14.78 6.04
C PRO A 217 1.86 -14.42 6.24
N PRO A 218 0.92 -15.04 5.48
CA PRO A 218 -0.50 -14.88 5.73
C PRO A 218 -0.82 -15.16 7.20
N ALA A 219 -1.77 -14.42 7.78
CA ALA A 219 -2.24 -14.74 9.12
C ALA A 219 -2.67 -16.22 9.18
N PRO A 220 -2.36 -16.95 10.26
CA PRO A 220 -2.86 -18.31 10.45
C PRO A 220 -4.38 -18.32 10.28
N LYS A 221 -4.89 -19.30 9.54
CA LYS A 221 -6.33 -19.53 9.41
C LYS A 221 -6.91 -20.03 10.71
#